data_AF-B9SMM4-F1
#
_entry.id   AF-B9SMM4-F1
#
_cell.length_a   1.000
_cell.length_b   1.000
_cell.length_c   1.000
_cell.angle_alpha   90.00
_cell.angle_beta   90.00
_cell.angle_gamma   90.00
#
_symmetry.space_group_name_H-M   'P 1'
#
loop_
_entity.id
_entity.type
_entity.pdbx_description
1 polymer ?
#
loop_
_entity_poly.entity_id
_entity_poly.type
_entity_poly.pdbx_seq_one_letter_code
_entity_poly.pdbx_strand_id
1 'polypeptide(L)' 'MEDYKYVDGVNIAHSGKTRVTVFRYGEQSANHKRQMEEKWKIEDVDFNVWGLTNEHFLPPSSLKYEKI' A
#
# COMPACT_ATOMS: atom_id res chain seq x y z
N MET A 1 -9.76 -10.88 14.80
CA MET A 1 -9.87 -9.45 14.45
C MET A 1 -8.70 -8.72 15.11
N GLU A 2 -7.48 -9.18 14.86
CA GLU A 2 -6.24 -8.66 15.51
C GLU A 2 -5.54 -7.62 14.64
N ASP A 3 -5.90 -7.58 13.34
CA ASP A 3 -5.33 -6.66 12.37
C ASP A 3 -5.84 -5.23 12.53
N TYR A 4 -6.87 -4.97 13.34
CA TYR A 4 -7.44 -3.64 13.54
C TYR A 4 -7.32 -3.21 15.01
N LYS A 5 -6.90 -1.96 15.22
CA LYS A 5 -6.78 -1.36 16.54
C LYS A 5 -7.25 0.08 16.49
N TYR A 6 -7.84 0.56 17.59
CA TYR A 6 -8.19 1.97 17.74
C TYR A 6 -6.95 2.79 18.11
N VAL A 7 -6.69 3.86 17.36
CA VAL A 7 -5.69 4.89 17.66
C VAL A 7 -6.41 6.22 17.61
N ASP A 8 -6.37 6.99 18.71
CA ASP A 8 -7.11 8.25 18.89
C ASP A 8 -8.60 8.19 18.51
N GLY A 9 -9.25 7.06 18.82
CA GLY A 9 -10.67 6.84 18.52
C GLY A 9 -10.97 6.45 17.07
N VAL A 10 -9.97 6.33 16.21
CA VAL A 10 -10.09 5.87 14.82
C VAL A 10 -9.68 4.40 14.72
N ASN A 11 -10.50 3.57 14.08
CA ASN A 11 -10.21 2.15 13.88
C ASN A 11 -9.30 1.93 12.66
N ILE A 12 -8.08 1.44 12.86
CA ILE A 12 -7.02 1.38 11.84
C ILE A 12 -6.48 -0.03 11.68
N ALA A 13 -6.31 -0.46 10.42
CA ALA A 13 -5.64 -1.71 10.09
C ALA A 13 -4.12 -1.60 10.33
N HIS A 14 -3.59 -2.38 11.27
CA HIS A 14 -2.17 -2.47 11.63
C HIS A 14 -1.43 -3.61 10.93
N SER A 15 -2.14 -4.50 10.24
CA SER A 15 -1.52 -5.55 9.43
C SER A 15 -2.42 -5.99 8.30
N GLY A 16 -1.81 -6.59 7.28
CA GLY A 16 -2.55 -7.14 6.18
C GLY A 16 -1.70 -7.93 5.21
N LYS A 17 -2.35 -8.41 4.15
CA LYS A 17 -1.70 -9.14 3.06
C LYS A 17 -2.23 -8.65 1.72
N THR A 18 -1.32 -8.45 0.78
CA THR A 18 -1.65 -8.07 -0.59
C THR A 18 -1.20 -9.18 -1.52
N ARG A 19 -2.11 -9.71 -2.35
CA ARG A 19 -1.81 -10.77 -3.31
C ARG A 19 -1.97 -10.26 -4.73
N VAL A 20 -0.91 -10.37 -5.53
CA VAL A 20 -0.89 -9.94 -6.93
C VAL A 20 -0.62 -11.15 -7.82
N THR A 21 -1.33 -11.22 -8.95
CA THR A 21 -1.05 -12.18 -10.02
C THR A 21 -0.68 -11.41 -11.27
N VAL A 22 0.53 -11.63 -11.78
CA VAL A 22 1.04 -11.03 -13.01
C VAL A 22 0.88 -12.03 -14.15
N PHE A 23 0.22 -11.59 -15.22
CA PHE A 23 0.06 -12.35 -16.46
C PHE A 23 0.85 -11.67 -17.59
N ARG A 24 1.58 -12.44 -18.39
CA ARG A 24 2.19 -11.98 -19.64
C ARG A 24 1.48 -12.64 -20.83
N TYR A 25 1.06 -11.83 -21.80
CA TYR A 25 0.40 -12.27 -23.04
C TYR A 25 1.25 -11.90 -24.27
N GLY A 26 1.16 -12.67 -25.37
CA GLY A 26 2.01 -12.54 -26.56
C GLY A 26 2.53 -13.86 -27.15
N GLU A 27 3.08 -13.79 -28.37
CA GLU A 27 3.44 -14.93 -29.25
C GLU A 27 4.48 -15.89 -28.65
N GLN A 28 5.31 -15.43 -27.70
CA GLN A 28 6.30 -16.23 -26.96
C GLN A 28 5.95 -16.46 -25.48
N SER A 29 4.73 -16.10 -25.05
CA SER A 29 4.31 -16.14 -23.64
C SER A 29 3.26 -17.22 -23.39
N ALA A 30 3.60 -18.46 -23.73
CA ALA A 30 2.86 -19.60 -23.25
C ALA A 30 2.91 -19.63 -21.70
N ASN A 31 1.82 -19.23 -21.04
CA ASN A 31 1.54 -19.45 -19.62
C ASN A 31 2.53 -18.86 -18.60
N HIS A 32 3.12 -17.69 -18.86
CA HIS A 32 3.87 -16.96 -17.83
C HIS A 32 2.93 -16.26 -16.84
N LYS A 33 2.57 -17.00 -15.77
CA LYS A 33 1.83 -16.53 -14.61
C LYS A 33 2.75 -16.50 -13.40
N ARG A 34 2.88 -15.35 -12.74
CA ARG A 34 3.58 -15.24 -11.46
C ARG A 34 2.63 -14.74 -10.38
N GLN A 35 2.65 -15.39 -9.23
CA GLN A 35 1.95 -14.92 -8.04
C GLN A 35 2.96 -14.30 -7.07
N MET A 36 2.55 -13.23 -6.43
CA MET A 36 3.29 -12.53 -5.38
C MET A 36 2.34 -12.30 -4.20
N GLU A 37 2.81 -12.56 -2.99
CA GLU A 37 2.12 -12.22 -1.75
C GLU A 37 3.06 -11.33 -0.93
N GLU A 38 2.55 -10.18 -0.52
CA GLU A 38 3.18 -9.28 0.44
C GLU A 38 2.41 -9.36 1.75
N LYS A 39 3.13 -9.44 2.87
CA LYS A 39 2.57 -9.26 4.21
C LYS A 39 3.13 -7.97 4.78
N TRP A 40 2.26 -7.10 5.27
CA TRP A 40 2.67 -5.81 5.83
C TRP A 40 2.16 -5.66 7.27
N LYS A 41 2.90 -4.86 8.04
CA LYS A 41 2.57 -4.49 9.40
C LYS A 41 2.93 -3.02 9.60
N ILE A 42 2.08 -2.30 10.32
CA ILE A 42 2.30 -0.93 10.75
C ILE A 42 2.73 -1.01 12.21
N GLU A 43 3.93 -0.53 12.50
CA GLU A 43 4.47 -0.52 13.86
C GLU A 43 3.93 0.67 14.65
N ASP A 44 3.96 1.87 14.06
CA ASP A 44 3.57 3.13 14.72
C ASP A 44 2.53 3.90 13.89
N VAL A 45 1.57 4.50 14.60
CA VAL A 45 0.54 5.40 14.03
C VAL A 45 0.37 6.57 14.99
N ASP A 46 0.57 7.78 14.48
CA ASP A 46 0.37 9.01 15.24
C ASP A 46 -0.43 10.03 14.44
N PHE A 47 -1.31 10.76 15.14
CA PHE A 47 -2.05 11.87 14.58
C PHE A 47 -1.55 13.20 15.14
N ASN A 48 -1.67 14.26 14.33
CA ASN A 48 -1.36 15.63 14.74
C ASN A 48 0.06 15.79 15.34
N VAL A 49 1.03 15.07 14.79
CA VAL A 49 2.41 15.10 15.27
C VAL A 49 2.97 16.52 15.18
N TRP A 50 3.40 17.06 16.31
CA TRP A 50 3.92 18.42 16.37
C TRP A 50 5.19 18.57 15.53
N GLY A 51 5.27 19.67 14.78
CA GLY A 51 6.40 19.96 13.90
C GLY A 51 6.37 19.23 12.55
N LEU A 52 5.45 18.29 12.34
CA LEU A 52 5.18 17.72 11.02
C LEU A 52 4.13 18.55 10.29
N THR A 53 4.55 19.22 9.22
CA THR A 53 3.67 19.95 8.29
C THR A 53 3.64 19.27 6.93
N ASN A 54 2.66 19.62 6.09
CA ASN A 54 2.55 19.08 4.72
C ASN A 54 3.81 19.29 3.86
N GLU A 55 4.64 20.28 4.18
CA GLU A 55 5.91 20.54 3.48
C GLU A 55 6.98 19.46 3.72
N HIS A 56 6.82 18.66 4.78
CA HIS A 56 7.75 17.59 5.15
C HIS A 56 7.46 16.27 4.44
N PHE A 57 6.34 16.18 3.71
CA PHE A 57 5.95 14.98 2.98
C PHE A 57 6.20 15.15 1.50
N LEU A 58 7.06 14.29 0.94
CA LEU A 58 7.14 14.14 -0.50
C LEU A 58 5.89 13.37 -0.95
N PRO A 59 5.08 13.90 -1.88
CA PRO A 59 4.01 13.11 -2.45
C PRO A 59 4.61 11.87 -3.13
N PRO A 60 3.86 10.74 -3.19
CA PRO A 60 4.27 9.60 -3.99
C PRO A 60 4.69 10.10 -5.37
N SER A 61 5.82 9.61 -5.90
CA SER A 61 6.39 10.03 -7.18
C SER A 61 5.25 10.19 -8.19
N SER A 62 4.95 11.44 -8.55
CA SER A 62 3.74 11.82 -9.24
C SER A 62 3.44 10.87 -10.40
N LEU A 63 2.47 9.97 -10.23
CA LEU A 63 1.90 9.25 -11.35
C LEU A 63 1.22 10.32 -12.19
N LYS A 64 1.81 10.64 -13.34
CA LYS A 64 1.14 11.48 -14.33
C LYS A 64 -0.13 10.74 -14.71
N TYR A 65 -1.27 11.22 -14.26
CA TYR A 65 -2.55 10.83 -14.84
C TYR A 65 -2.52 11.32 -16.29
N GLU A 66 -2.11 10.46 -17.22
CA GLU A 66 -2.44 10.69 -18.62
C GLU A 66 -3.97 10.65 -18.70
N LYS A 67 -4.55 11.81 -19.00
CA LYS A 67 -5.95 11.90 -19.44
C LYS A 67 -6.06 11.09 -20.72
N ILE A 68 -6.83 10.01 -20.67
CA ILE A 68 -7.40 9.34 -21.84
C ILE A 68 -8.52 10.25 -22.39
#